data_AF-S9PE11-F1
#
_entry.id   AF-S9PE11-F1
#
_cell.length_a   1.000
_cell.length_b   1.000
_cell.length_c   1.000
_cell.angle_alpha   90.00
_cell.angle_beta   90.00
_cell.angle_gamma   90.00
#
_symmetry.space_group_name_H-M   'P 1'
#
loop_
_entity.id
_entity.type
_entity.pdbx_description
1 polymer ?
#
loop_
_entity_poly.entity_id
_entity_poly.type
_entity_poly.pdbx_seq_one_letter_code
_entity_poly.pdbx_strand_id
1 'polypeptide(L)'
;MVGGRWASSSFTTMIPPRTQTLYRPVGLLELELILDAGSRAFPPRLPEQPIFYPVLNAGYAEQIARDWNPPDVRSGFAGYVTSFEVEADYLRAFDVKVVGDSRHQELWVPSGELAAFNAHLASLIQVSAVWFGASYTGPVPTSAQLRDLSPREQLRALDVLRRDDTAAFQALVQREWKLVFCNHALWRSLASGASEAGTCEALAALWRSSPRAALALPECP
;
A
#
# COMPACT_ATOMS: atom_id res chain seq x y z
N MET A 1 13.76 -9.26 65.54
CA MET A 1 14.39 -8.20 64.71
C MET A 1 14.51 -8.73 63.29
N VAL A 2 13.90 -8.02 62.35
CA VAL A 2 13.55 -8.48 61.01
C VAL A 2 14.78 -8.41 60.09
N GLY A 3 15.12 -9.55 59.46
CA GLY A 3 16.13 -9.60 58.40
C GLY A 3 15.54 -9.12 57.08
N GLY A 4 16.05 -8.01 56.56
CA GLY A 4 15.65 -7.45 55.27
C GLY A 4 16.18 -8.30 54.11
N ARG A 5 15.25 -8.84 53.31
CA ARG A 5 15.56 -9.38 51.98
C ARG A 5 15.64 -8.21 51.01
N TRP A 6 16.81 -8.01 50.41
CA TRP A 6 16.97 -7.14 49.25
C TRP A 6 16.38 -7.87 48.04
N ALA A 7 15.30 -7.32 47.48
CA ALA A 7 14.75 -7.80 46.23
C ALA A 7 15.67 -7.32 45.09
N SER A 8 16.40 -8.26 44.49
CA SER A 8 17.13 -8.02 43.24
C SER A 8 16.12 -7.66 42.15
N SER A 9 16.10 -6.40 41.71
CA SER A 9 15.36 -6.00 40.52
C SER A 9 16.09 -6.57 39.29
N SER A 10 15.49 -7.58 38.68
CA SER A 10 15.92 -8.08 37.38
C SER A 10 15.66 -7.02 36.32
N PHE A 11 16.71 -6.31 35.90
CA PHE A 11 16.67 -5.52 34.68
C PHE A 11 16.55 -6.49 33.51
N THR A 12 15.35 -6.64 32.97
CA THR A 12 15.18 -7.25 31.65
C THR A 12 15.80 -6.29 30.64
N THR A 13 16.95 -6.65 30.09
CA THR A 13 17.53 -5.96 28.94
C THR A 13 16.51 -6.04 27.80
N MET A 14 15.83 -4.93 27.49
CA MET A 14 15.07 -4.83 26.25
C MET A 14 16.06 -4.88 25.10
N ILE A 15 16.08 -5.99 24.37
CA ILE A 15 16.78 -6.05 23.10
C ILE A 15 15.99 -5.14 22.15
N PRO A 16 16.58 -4.03 21.66
CA PRO A 16 15.88 -3.15 20.74
C PRO A 16 15.47 -3.94 19.49
N PRO A 17 14.33 -3.60 18.86
CA PRO A 17 13.87 -4.31 17.68
C PRO A 17 14.90 -4.14 16.54
N ARG A 18 15.09 -5.19 15.73
CA ARG A 18 16.02 -5.17 14.59
C ARG A 18 15.52 -4.28 13.45
N THR A 19 14.20 -4.18 13.31
CA THR A 19 13.52 -3.39 12.30
C THR A 19 12.49 -2.48 12.95
N GLN A 20 12.13 -1.41 12.26
CA GLN A 20 11.02 -0.53 12.63
C GLN A 20 10.05 -0.45 11.45
N THR A 21 8.76 -0.59 11.73
CA THR A 21 7.72 -0.36 10.74
C THR A 21 7.53 1.13 10.53
N LEU A 22 7.56 1.55 9.27
CA LEU A 22 7.22 2.88 8.82
C LEU A 22 6.06 2.80 7.82
N TYR A 23 5.43 3.93 7.59
CA TYR A 23 4.31 4.06 6.69
C TYR A 23 4.56 5.17 5.68
N ARG A 24 3.90 5.10 4.53
CA ARG A 24 3.88 6.20 3.58
C ARG A 24 2.55 6.23 2.83
N PRO A 25 1.80 7.34 2.87
CA PRO A 25 0.67 7.54 1.97
C PRO A 25 1.20 7.81 0.56
N VAL A 26 0.62 7.14 -0.44
CA VAL A 26 0.99 7.30 -1.86
C VAL A 26 -0.26 7.47 -2.71
N GLY A 27 -0.10 8.14 -3.86
CA GLY A 27 -1.09 8.17 -4.92
C GLY A 27 -0.98 6.96 -5.85
N LEU A 28 -1.92 6.84 -6.79
CA LEU A 28 -1.98 5.78 -7.79
C LEU A 28 -0.67 5.67 -8.59
N LEU A 29 -0.15 6.76 -9.16
CA LEU A 29 1.05 6.72 -9.99
C LEU A 29 2.28 6.21 -9.22
N GLU A 30 2.47 6.69 -7.99
CA GLU A 30 3.57 6.23 -7.14
C GLU A 30 3.39 4.75 -6.74
N LEU A 31 2.16 4.31 -6.46
CA LEU A 31 1.86 2.90 -6.23
C LEU A 31 2.20 2.03 -7.44
N GLU A 32 1.82 2.44 -8.66
CA GLU A 32 2.11 1.68 -9.87
C GLU A 32 3.62 1.46 -10.07
N LEU A 33 4.43 2.48 -9.77
CA LEU A 33 5.89 2.39 -9.82
C LEU A 33 6.47 1.48 -8.73
N ILE A 34 5.91 1.51 -7.52
CA ILE A 34 6.29 0.57 -6.44
C ILE A 34 5.99 -0.87 -6.87
N LEU A 35 4.82 -1.10 -7.47
CA LEU A 35 4.41 -2.42 -7.96
C LEU A 35 5.31 -2.91 -9.11
N ASP A 36 5.71 -2.02 -10.03
CA ASP A 36 6.67 -2.34 -11.11
C ASP A 36 8.07 -2.65 -10.57
N ALA A 37 8.47 -2.03 -9.47
CA ALA A 37 9.68 -2.37 -8.71
C ALA A 37 9.52 -3.63 -7.84
N GLY A 38 8.43 -4.39 -8.01
CA GLY A 38 8.16 -5.62 -7.27
C GLY A 38 7.88 -5.41 -5.79
N SER A 39 7.43 -4.21 -5.41
CA SER A 39 7.23 -3.77 -4.02
C SER A 39 8.48 -3.88 -3.16
N ARG A 40 9.66 -3.65 -3.76
CA ARG A 40 10.97 -3.70 -3.07
C ARG A 40 11.67 -2.35 -2.97
N ALA A 41 11.10 -1.31 -3.57
CA ALA A 41 11.69 0.02 -3.59
C ALA A 41 10.62 1.09 -3.83
N PHE A 42 10.84 2.26 -3.24
CA PHE A 42 10.18 3.49 -3.66
C PHE A 42 10.85 4.07 -4.91
N PRO A 43 10.08 4.65 -5.86
CA PRO A 43 10.66 5.26 -7.05
C PRO A 43 11.50 6.50 -6.69
N PRO A 44 12.52 6.85 -7.50
CA PRO A 44 13.26 8.10 -7.34
C PRO A 44 12.33 9.32 -7.25
N ARG A 45 12.69 10.28 -6.40
CA ARG A 45 11.98 11.55 -6.29
C ARG A 45 12.21 12.40 -7.54
N LEU A 46 11.23 13.24 -7.87
CA LEU A 46 11.43 14.28 -8.89
C LEU A 46 12.47 15.31 -8.40
N PRO A 47 13.22 15.98 -9.29
CA PRO A 47 14.24 16.95 -8.88
C PRO A 47 13.74 18.04 -7.93
N GLU A 48 12.48 18.46 -8.09
CA GLU A 48 11.81 19.45 -7.24
C GLU A 48 11.35 18.93 -5.87
N GLN A 49 11.51 17.63 -5.60
CA GLN A 49 11.12 16.96 -4.36
C GLN A 49 12.40 16.62 -3.56
N PRO A 50 12.94 17.55 -2.77
CA PRO A 50 14.25 17.40 -2.16
C PRO A 50 14.32 16.30 -1.11
N ILE A 51 13.16 15.89 -0.56
CA ILE A 51 13.05 14.91 0.52
C ILE A 51 12.08 13.78 0.15
N PHE A 52 12.42 12.59 0.64
CA PHE A 52 11.52 11.46 0.83
C PHE A 52 11.16 11.39 2.32
N TYR A 53 9.86 11.28 2.61
CA TYR A 53 9.36 11.32 3.99
C TYR A 53 8.42 10.15 4.27
N PRO A 54 8.90 9.11 4.98
CA PRO A 54 8.05 8.12 5.60
C PRO A 54 7.57 8.63 6.98
N VAL A 55 6.38 8.21 7.38
CA VAL A 55 5.77 8.55 8.67
C VAL A 55 5.86 7.39 9.65
N LEU A 56 5.92 7.72 10.95
CA LEU A 56 6.10 6.73 12.01
C LEU A 56 4.76 6.14 12.51
N ASN A 57 3.63 6.70 12.09
CA ASN A 57 2.32 6.35 12.60
C ASN A 57 1.32 6.02 11.48
N ALA A 58 0.70 4.83 11.57
CA ALA A 58 -0.31 4.37 10.62
C ALA A 58 -1.47 5.37 10.49
N GLY A 59 -2.04 5.83 11.62
CA GLY A 59 -3.17 6.76 11.63
C GLY A 59 -2.86 8.11 10.97
N TYR A 60 -1.59 8.57 11.00
CA TYR A 60 -1.20 9.76 10.24
C TYR A 60 -1.13 9.47 8.73
N ALA A 61 -0.57 8.33 8.33
CA ALA A 61 -0.60 7.90 6.93
C ALA A 61 -2.04 7.77 6.40
N GLU A 62 -2.93 7.15 7.18
CA GLU A 62 -4.35 7.02 6.86
C GLU A 62 -5.03 8.37 6.74
N GLN A 63 -4.75 9.32 7.64
CA GLN A 63 -5.30 10.66 7.58
C GLN A 63 -4.93 11.34 6.25
N ILE A 64 -3.67 11.29 5.83
CA ILE A 64 -3.23 11.86 4.55
C ILE A 64 -3.90 11.14 3.37
N ALA A 65 -3.84 9.80 3.36
CA ALA A 65 -4.39 8.98 2.29
C ALA A 65 -5.91 9.12 2.14
N ARG A 66 -6.64 9.40 3.23
CA ARG A 66 -8.08 9.61 3.21
C ARG A 66 -8.46 11.04 2.87
N ASP A 67 -7.82 12.01 3.51
CA ASP A 67 -8.33 13.38 3.53
C ASP A 67 -7.72 14.23 2.40
N TRP A 68 -6.51 13.93 1.93
CA TRP A 68 -5.76 14.79 1.01
C TRP A 68 -5.57 14.16 -0.38
N ASN A 69 -5.33 12.85 -0.46
CA ASN A 69 -5.11 12.18 -1.74
C ASN A 69 -6.38 12.12 -2.63
N PRO A 70 -7.57 11.70 -2.15
CA PRO A 70 -8.73 11.48 -3.01
C PRO A 70 -9.21 12.72 -3.79
N PRO A 71 -9.14 13.96 -3.27
CA PRO A 71 -9.46 15.15 -4.06
C PRO A 71 -8.31 15.67 -4.93
N ASP A 72 -7.08 15.19 -4.78
CA ASP A 72 -5.90 15.67 -5.50
C ASP A 72 -5.69 14.95 -6.85
N VAL A 73 -5.55 15.72 -7.92
CA VAL A 73 -5.27 15.19 -9.26
C VAL A 73 -3.89 14.54 -9.36
N ARG A 74 -2.89 15.02 -8.61
CA ARG A 74 -1.52 14.47 -8.67
C ARG A 74 -1.43 13.09 -8.02
N SER A 75 -2.36 12.78 -7.11
CA SER A 75 -2.50 11.44 -6.52
C SER A 75 -3.18 10.44 -7.46
N GLY A 76 -3.78 10.91 -8.57
CA GLY A 76 -4.69 10.08 -9.38
C GLY A 76 -6.04 9.84 -8.69
N PHE A 77 -6.45 10.73 -7.79
CA PHE A 77 -7.69 10.64 -7.02
C PHE A 77 -7.79 9.38 -6.14
N ALA A 78 -6.68 8.85 -5.66
CA ALA A 78 -6.66 7.76 -4.70
C ALA A 78 -5.53 7.92 -3.71
N GLY A 79 -5.79 7.54 -2.46
CA GLY A 79 -4.77 7.44 -1.43
C GLY A 79 -4.62 6.02 -0.96
N TYR A 80 -3.39 5.53 -0.99
CA TYR A 80 -3.01 4.21 -0.50
C TYR A 80 -2.07 4.38 0.69
N VAL A 81 -2.28 3.62 1.75
CA VAL A 81 -1.32 3.54 2.85
C VAL A 81 -0.41 2.37 2.60
N THR A 82 0.89 2.66 2.47
CA THR A 82 1.92 1.63 2.44
C THR A 82 2.54 1.44 3.82
N SER A 83 2.95 0.20 4.12
CA SER A 83 3.67 -0.16 5.33
C SER A 83 4.86 -1.06 5.00
N PHE A 84 5.99 -0.81 5.62
CA PHE A 84 7.24 -1.52 5.34
C PHE A 84 8.16 -1.46 6.56
N GLU A 85 9.10 -2.41 6.63
CA GLU A 85 10.09 -2.49 7.70
C GLU A 85 11.44 -1.99 7.20
N VAL A 86 12.12 -1.21 8.02
CA VAL A 86 13.48 -0.73 7.76
C VAL A 86 14.38 -1.13 8.92
N GLU A 87 15.64 -1.41 8.65
CA GLU A 87 16.64 -1.68 9.69
C GLU A 87 16.71 -0.53 10.71
N ALA A 88 16.47 -0.85 11.98
CA ALA A 88 16.36 0.16 13.04
C ALA A 88 17.67 0.92 13.27
N ASP A 89 18.82 0.25 13.09
CA ASP A 89 20.14 0.87 13.24
C ASP A 89 20.41 1.92 12.15
N TYR A 90 19.97 1.68 10.91
CA TYR A 90 20.05 2.66 9.82
C TYR A 90 19.15 3.88 10.11
N LEU A 91 17.94 3.66 10.62
CA LEU A 91 17.01 4.75 10.91
C LEU A 91 17.50 5.72 11.99
N ARG A 92 18.40 5.30 12.88
CA ARG A 92 18.98 6.18 13.93
C ARG A 92 19.77 7.36 13.37
N ALA A 93 20.15 7.33 12.09
CA ALA A 93 20.79 8.44 11.42
C ALA A 93 19.84 9.61 11.11
N PHE A 94 18.52 9.40 11.18
CA PHE A 94 17.51 10.39 10.86
C PHE A 94 16.82 10.91 12.12
N ASP A 95 16.72 12.23 12.22
CA ASP A 95 15.92 12.86 13.26
C ASP A 95 14.42 12.66 12.98
N VAL A 96 13.66 12.33 14.03
CA VAL A 96 12.20 12.41 13.99
C VAL A 96 11.78 13.87 13.96
N LYS A 97 11.00 14.24 12.94
CA LYS A 97 10.38 15.57 12.80
C LYS A 97 8.90 15.46 13.18
N VAL A 98 8.41 16.45 13.92
CA VAL A 98 6.99 16.60 14.27
C VAL A 98 6.44 17.75 13.42
N VAL A 99 5.43 17.48 12.60
CA VAL A 99 4.84 18.46 11.69
C VAL A 99 3.35 18.66 12.00
N GLY A 100 3.01 19.78 12.63
CA GLY A 100 1.63 20.03 13.05
C GLY A 100 1.30 19.32 14.37
N ASP A 101 0.44 18.29 14.34
CA ASP A 101 0.02 17.57 15.54
C ASP A 101 1.18 16.74 16.14
N SER A 102 1.16 16.50 17.45
CA SER A 102 2.23 15.76 18.14
C SER A 102 2.43 14.33 17.62
N ARG A 103 1.39 13.74 17.01
CA ARG A 103 1.44 12.39 16.40
C ARG A 103 1.88 12.41 14.94
N HIS A 104 1.99 13.58 14.32
CA HIS A 104 2.42 13.75 12.93
C HIS A 104 3.95 13.68 12.88
N GLN A 105 4.46 12.47 13.04
CA GLN A 105 5.89 12.19 13.09
C GLN A 105 6.36 11.62 11.75
N GLU A 106 7.44 12.19 11.22
CA GLU A 106 8.05 11.79 9.96
C GLU A 106 9.58 11.82 10.04
N LEU A 107 10.21 11.05 9.15
CA LEU A 107 11.65 11.14 8.89
C LEU A 107 11.85 11.96 7.62
N TRP A 108 12.91 12.74 7.54
CA TRP A 108 13.30 13.43 6.31
C TRP A 108 14.56 12.79 5.74
N VAL A 109 14.40 11.95 4.72
CA VAL A 109 15.49 11.31 3.99
C VAL A 109 15.79 12.19 2.77
N PRO A 110 17.03 12.66 2.57
CA PRO A 110 17.39 13.37 1.35
C PRO A 110 17.07 12.53 0.11
N SER A 111 16.51 13.14 -0.93
CA SER A 111 16.14 12.44 -2.17
C SER A 111 17.30 11.67 -2.80
N GLY A 112 18.53 12.21 -2.72
CA GLY A 112 19.75 11.55 -3.18
C GLY A 112 20.13 10.28 -2.39
N GLU A 113 19.61 10.12 -1.17
CA GLU A 113 19.84 8.95 -0.32
C GLU A 113 18.73 7.89 -0.44
N LEU A 114 17.68 8.13 -1.24
CA LEU A 114 16.55 7.20 -1.36
C LEU A 114 16.97 5.81 -1.87
N ALA A 115 18.00 5.75 -2.73
CA ALA A 115 18.55 4.46 -3.17
C ALA A 115 19.17 3.67 -2.00
N ALA A 116 19.89 4.35 -1.09
CA ALA A 116 20.43 3.73 0.11
C ALA A 116 19.29 3.33 1.07
N PHE A 117 18.29 4.20 1.24
CA PHE A 117 17.10 3.88 2.03
C PHE A 117 16.40 2.60 1.54
N ASN A 118 16.18 2.48 0.23
CA ASN A 118 15.60 1.29 -0.37
C ASN A 118 16.43 0.02 -0.12
N ALA A 119 17.76 0.13 -0.05
CA ALA A 119 18.64 -1.00 0.24
C ALA A 119 18.52 -1.51 1.69
N HIS A 120 18.02 -0.67 2.62
CA HIS A 120 17.76 -1.01 4.02
C HIS A 120 16.32 -1.46 4.29
N LEU A 121 15.47 -1.59 3.25
CA LEU A 121 14.14 -2.21 3.40
C LEU A 121 14.29 -3.69 3.77
N ALA A 122 13.72 -4.07 4.90
CA ALA A 122 13.74 -5.43 5.45
C ALA A 122 12.51 -6.26 5.08
N SER A 123 11.51 -5.65 4.44
CA SER A 123 10.29 -6.31 3.97
C SER A 123 9.79 -5.74 2.63
N LEU A 124 8.80 -6.41 2.03
CA LEU A 124 8.07 -5.83 0.91
C LEU A 124 7.25 -4.62 1.37
N ILE A 125 7.10 -3.65 0.49
CA ILE A 125 6.17 -2.53 0.68
C ILE A 125 4.75 -3.09 0.52
N GLN A 126 4.08 -3.29 1.64
CA GLN A 126 2.68 -3.74 1.71
C GLN A 126 1.75 -2.54 1.56
N VAL A 127 0.53 -2.78 1.07
CA VAL A 127 -0.54 -1.79 1.03
C VAL A 127 -1.61 -2.22 2.03
N SER A 128 -1.85 -1.43 3.07
CA SER A 128 -2.76 -1.80 4.16
C SER A 128 -4.15 -1.21 4.01
N ALA A 129 -4.30 -0.09 3.31
CA ALA A 129 -5.58 0.59 3.15
C ALA A 129 -5.63 1.43 1.86
N VAL A 130 -6.84 1.68 1.36
CA VAL A 130 -7.09 2.55 0.20
C VAL A 130 -8.37 3.39 0.35
N TRP A 131 -8.33 4.62 -0.17
CA TRP A 131 -9.48 5.50 -0.36
C TRP A 131 -9.54 6.01 -1.80
N PHE A 132 -10.73 6.06 -2.37
CA PHE A 132 -10.97 6.50 -3.74
C PHE A 132 -11.74 7.81 -3.77
N GLY A 133 -11.29 8.74 -4.60
CA GLY A 133 -11.99 9.98 -4.92
C GLY A 133 -13.01 9.77 -6.01
N ALA A 134 -13.96 10.72 -6.13
CA ALA A 134 -15.06 10.64 -7.11
C ALA A 134 -14.58 10.61 -8.58
N SER A 135 -13.37 11.10 -8.86
CA SER A 135 -12.77 11.13 -10.20
C SER A 135 -11.78 9.98 -10.45
N TYR A 136 -11.69 9.01 -9.55
CA TYR A 136 -10.80 7.86 -9.72
C TYR A 136 -11.25 6.94 -10.87
N THR A 137 -10.34 6.66 -11.79
CA THR A 137 -10.56 5.73 -12.91
C THR A 137 -9.67 4.48 -12.86
N GLY A 138 -8.73 4.43 -11.91
CA GLY A 138 -7.74 3.36 -11.77
C GLY A 138 -6.66 3.33 -12.86
N PRO A 139 -5.76 2.33 -12.79
CA PRO A 139 -4.73 2.12 -13.81
C PRO A 139 -5.34 1.98 -15.21
N VAL A 140 -4.62 2.43 -16.24
CA VAL A 140 -5.05 2.27 -17.63
C VAL A 140 -4.98 0.78 -18.02
N PRO A 141 -6.10 0.13 -18.39
CA PRO A 141 -6.07 -1.28 -18.77
C PRO A 141 -5.29 -1.50 -20.06
N THR A 142 -4.54 -2.61 -20.12
CA THR A 142 -3.77 -2.97 -21.32
C THR A 142 -4.63 -3.68 -22.38
N SER A 143 -5.68 -4.37 -21.93
CA SER A 143 -6.57 -5.19 -22.74
C SER A 143 -7.73 -4.40 -23.34
N ALA A 144 -8.08 -4.71 -24.59
CA ALA A 144 -9.21 -4.08 -25.27
C ALA A 144 -10.56 -4.38 -24.59
N GLN A 145 -10.66 -5.48 -23.84
CA GLN A 145 -11.86 -5.87 -23.10
C GLN A 145 -12.22 -4.90 -21.96
N LEU A 146 -11.21 -4.27 -21.36
CA LEU A 146 -11.39 -3.41 -20.19
C LEU A 146 -11.03 -1.94 -20.49
N ARG A 147 -10.29 -1.70 -21.57
CA ARG A 147 -9.93 -0.36 -22.02
C ARG A 147 -11.20 0.46 -22.26
N ASP A 148 -11.15 1.73 -21.86
CA ASP A 148 -12.23 2.71 -21.97
C ASP A 148 -13.49 2.43 -21.13
N LEU A 149 -13.49 1.37 -20.31
CA LEU A 149 -14.56 1.10 -19.34
C LEU A 149 -14.28 1.80 -18.01
N SER A 150 -15.31 2.38 -17.40
CA SER A 150 -15.26 2.82 -16.01
C SER A 150 -15.04 1.63 -15.05
N PRO A 151 -14.55 1.83 -13.81
CA PRO A 151 -14.38 0.73 -12.86
C PRO A 151 -15.65 -0.11 -12.63
N ARG A 152 -16.84 0.50 -12.66
CA ARG A 152 -18.12 -0.21 -12.54
C ARG A 152 -18.37 -1.11 -13.76
N GLU A 153 -18.11 -0.61 -14.97
CA GLU A 153 -18.26 -1.37 -16.21
C GLU A 153 -17.22 -2.48 -16.33
N GLN A 154 -15.99 -2.24 -15.88
CA GLN A 154 -14.94 -3.26 -15.78
C GLN A 154 -15.40 -4.44 -14.90
N LEU A 155 -15.97 -4.18 -13.72
CA LEU A 155 -16.50 -5.23 -12.85
C LEU A 155 -17.61 -6.05 -13.54
N ARG A 156 -18.53 -5.38 -14.24
CA ARG A 156 -19.60 -6.07 -15.00
C ARG A 156 -19.03 -6.92 -16.12
N ALA A 157 -18.05 -6.41 -16.87
CA ALA A 157 -17.38 -7.14 -17.94
C ALA A 157 -16.65 -8.38 -17.40
N LEU A 158 -15.95 -8.25 -16.26
CA LEU A 158 -15.30 -9.36 -15.57
C LEU A 158 -16.30 -10.40 -15.07
N ASP A 159 -17.46 -9.98 -14.56
CA ASP A 159 -18.52 -10.89 -14.11
C ASP A 159 -19.11 -11.70 -15.26
N VAL A 160 -19.42 -11.05 -16.39
CA VAL A 160 -19.88 -11.72 -17.61
C VAL A 160 -18.81 -12.71 -18.09
N LEU A 161 -17.56 -12.26 -18.23
CA LEU A 161 -16.47 -13.12 -18.70
C LEU A 161 -16.26 -14.32 -17.79
N ARG A 162 -16.30 -14.14 -16.47
CA ARG A 162 -16.15 -15.25 -15.50
C ARG A 162 -17.24 -16.32 -15.67
N ARG A 163 -18.48 -15.90 -15.97
CA ARG A 163 -19.62 -16.81 -16.15
C ARG A 163 -19.57 -17.53 -17.49
N ASP A 164 -19.16 -16.84 -18.54
CA ASP A 164 -19.21 -17.34 -19.90
C ASP A 164 -17.95 -18.16 -20.27
N ASP A 165 -16.76 -17.70 -19.83
CA ASP A 165 -15.48 -18.34 -20.12
C ASP A 165 -14.49 -18.14 -18.95
N THR A 166 -14.44 -19.14 -18.06
CA THR A 166 -13.56 -19.12 -16.88
C THR A 166 -12.08 -19.06 -17.26
N ALA A 167 -11.67 -19.71 -18.37
CA ALA A 167 -10.27 -19.73 -18.77
C ALA A 167 -9.83 -18.35 -19.30
N ALA A 168 -10.67 -17.71 -20.13
CA ALA A 168 -10.42 -16.35 -20.59
C ALA A 168 -10.42 -15.34 -19.44
N PHE A 169 -11.32 -15.48 -18.46
CA PHE A 169 -11.31 -14.68 -17.23
C PHE A 169 -9.98 -14.81 -16.48
N GLN A 170 -9.51 -16.03 -16.22
CA GLN A 170 -8.24 -16.27 -15.53
C GLN A 170 -7.05 -15.66 -16.29
N ALA A 171 -6.99 -15.85 -17.61
CA ALA A 171 -5.92 -15.30 -18.43
C ALA A 171 -5.92 -13.76 -18.44
N LEU A 172 -7.10 -13.13 -18.52
CA LEU A 172 -7.26 -11.68 -18.44
C LEU A 172 -6.79 -11.14 -17.09
N VAL A 173 -7.21 -11.76 -15.99
CA VAL A 173 -6.84 -11.38 -14.62
C VAL A 173 -5.34 -11.48 -14.38
N GLN A 174 -4.70 -12.55 -14.88
CA GLN A 174 -3.25 -12.72 -14.78
C GLN A 174 -2.48 -11.63 -15.55
N ARG A 175 -2.98 -11.26 -16.74
CA ARG A 175 -2.40 -10.18 -17.56
C ARG A 175 -2.58 -8.81 -16.91
N GLU A 176 -3.77 -8.53 -16.42
CA GLU A 176 -4.18 -7.24 -15.83
C GLU A 176 -3.97 -7.19 -14.32
N TRP A 177 -2.98 -7.92 -13.81
CA TRP A 177 -2.78 -8.09 -12.36
C TRP A 177 -2.67 -6.76 -11.60
N LYS A 178 -2.06 -5.72 -12.19
CA LYS A 178 -1.91 -4.41 -11.57
C LYS A 178 -3.25 -3.69 -11.45
N LEU A 179 -4.07 -3.75 -12.51
CA LEU A 179 -5.44 -3.26 -12.49
C LEU A 179 -6.25 -3.95 -11.39
N VAL A 180 -6.13 -5.28 -11.30
CA VAL A 180 -6.80 -6.08 -10.28
C VAL A 180 -6.36 -5.67 -8.87
N PHE A 181 -5.06 -5.50 -8.64
CA PHE A 181 -4.54 -5.06 -7.34
C PHE A 181 -5.10 -3.70 -6.93
N CYS A 182 -5.04 -2.71 -7.83
CA CYS A 182 -5.44 -1.34 -7.52
C CYS A 182 -6.96 -1.17 -7.38
N ASN A 183 -7.75 -1.96 -8.12
CA ASN A 183 -9.21 -1.79 -8.18
C ASN A 183 -9.99 -2.80 -7.33
N HIS A 184 -9.38 -3.86 -6.77
CA HIS A 184 -10.13 -4.90 -6.06
C HIS A 184 -11.03 -4.36 -4.94
N ALA A 185 -10.50 -3.46 -4.10
CA ALA A 185 -11.27 -2.82 -3.03
C ALA A 185 -12.44 -1.99 -3.56
N LEU A 186 -12.22 -1.25 -4.65
CA LEU A 186 -13.27 -0.48 -5.32
C LEU A 186 -14.34 -1.39 -5.91
N TRP A 187 -13.94 -2.45 -6.60
CA TRP A 187 -14.89 -3.41 -7.16
C TRP A 187 -15.72 -4.09 -6.09
N ARG A 188 -15.12 -4.42 -4.93
CA ARG A 188 -15.86 -4.93 -3.78
C ARG A 188 -16.92 -3.95 -3.28
N SER A 189 -16.61 -2.66 -3.21
CA SER A 189 -17.59 -1.65 -2.78
C SER A 189 -18.67 -1.35 -3.82
N LEU A 190 -18.36 -1.53 -5.10
CA LEU A 190 -19.30 -1.37 -6.22
C LEU A 190 -20.17 -2.60 -6.50
N ALA A 191 -19.78 -3.78 -5.99
CA ALA A 191 -20.44 -5.04 -6.28
C ALA A 191 -21.90 -5.02 -5.82
N SER A 192 -22.81 -5.33 -6.74
CA SER A 192 -24.25 -5.42 -6.49
C SER A 192 -24.74 -6.83 -6.78
N GLY A 193 -25.21 -7.52 -5.74
CA GLY A 193 -25.74 -8.89 -5.83
C GLY A 193 -24.67 -9.99 -5.78
N ALA A 194 -25.14 -11.24 -5.70
CA ALA A 194 -24.28 -12.40 -5.45
C ALA A 194 -23.27 -12.70 -6.57
N SER A 195 -23.63 -12.43 -7.84
CA SER A 195 -22.74 -12.71 -8.97
C SER A 195 -21.48 -11.85 -8.94
N GLU A 196 -21.63 -10.54 -8.80
CA GLU A 196 -20.50 -9.61 -8.76
C GLU A 196 -19.67 -9.77 -7.48
N ALA A 197 -20.30 -10.11 -6.35
CA ALA A 197 -19.59 -10.50 -5.13
C ALA A 197 -18.72 -11.74 -5.37
N GLY A 198 -19.28 -12.78 -5.99
CA GLY A 198 -18.53 -13.98 -6.40
C GLY A 198 -17.40 -13.68 -7.39
N THR A 199 -17.54 -12.66 -8.24
CA THR A 199 -16.45 -12.18 -9.11
C THR A 199 -15.31 -11.57 -8.30
N CYS A 200 -15.60 -10.74 -7.30
CA CYS A 200 -14.59 -10.18 -6.40
C CYS A 200 -13.87 -11.26 -5.57
N GLU A 201 -14.59 -12.30 -5.14
CA GLU A 201 -14.02 -13.46 -4.45
C GLU A 201 -13.11 -14.27 -5.36
N ALA A 202 -13.52 -14.51 -6.62
CA ALA A 202 -12.71 -15.20 -7.61
C ALA A 202 -11.42 -14.43 -7.92
N LEU A 203 -11.48 -13.10 -8.04
CA LEU A 203 -10.29 -12.24 -8.19
C LEU A 203 -9.34 -12.39 -7.00
N ALA A 204 -9.85 -12.37 -5.77
CA ALA A 204 -9.04 -12.57 -4.57
C ALA A 204 -8.42 -13.98 -4.50
N ALA A 205 -9.16 -15.01 -4.91
CA ALA A 205 -8.65 -16.37 -4.98
C ALA A 205 -7.51 -16.51 -5.99
N LEU A 206 -7.67 -15.95 -7.19
CA LEU A 206 -6.61 -15.92 -8.20
C LEU A 206 -5.38 -15.16 -7.72
N TRP A 207 -5.57 -14.03 -7.04
CA TRP A 207 -4.48 -13.27 -6.44
C TRP A 207 -3.66 -14.09 -5.45
N ARG A 208 -4.33 -14.80 -4.52
CA ARG A 208 -3.69 -15.67 -3.52
C ARG A 208 -2.91 -16.84 -4.14
N SER A 209 -3.28 -17.28 -5.33
CA SER A 209 -2.54 -18.31 -6.07
C SER A 209 -1.45 -17.75 -7.01
N SER A 210 -1.32 -16.42 -7.09
CA SER A 210 -0.39 -15.79 -8.02
C SER A 210 1.04 -15.70 -7.44
N PRO A 211 2.07 -15.46 -8.28
CA PRO A 211 3.42 -15.16 -7.80
C PRO A 211 3.53 -13.92 -6.90
N ARG A 212 2.47 -13.11 -6.81
CA ARG A 212 2.41 -11.86 -6.04
C ARG A 212 1.62 -12.01 -4.74
N ALA A 213 1.25 -13.24 -4.35
CA ALA A 213 0.46 -13.52 -3.14
C ALA A 213 1.10 -13.06 -1.83
N ALA A 214 2.41 -12.73 -1.84
CA ALA A 214 3.09 -12.09 -0.72
C ALA A 214 2.63 -10.63 -0.45
N LEU A 215 1.93 -10.01 -1.41
CA LEU A 215 1.27 -8.72 -1.23
C LEU A 215 -0.20 -8.95 -0.89
N ALA A 216 -0.65 -8.39 0.24
CA ALA A 216 -2.07 -8.36 0.55
C ALA A 216 -2.81 -7.47 -0.45
N LEU A 217 -4.02 -7.87 -0.86
CA LEU A 217 -4.90 -6.97 -1.61
C LEU A 217 -5.31 -5.81 -0.71
N PRO A 218 -5.29 -4.55 -1.19
CA PRO A 218 -5.74 -3.40 -0.41
C PRO A 218 -7.20 -3.55 0.02
N GLU A 219 -7.55 -2.98 1.17
CA GLU A 219 -8.91 -2.93 1.69
C GLU A 219 -9.36 -1.48 1.88
N CYS A 220 -10.66 -1.22 1.68
CA CYS A 220 -11.27 0.04 2.12
C CYS A 220 -11.63 -0.11 3.61
N PRO A 221 -11.15 0.79 4.48
CA PRO A 221 -11.51 0.78 5.90
C PRO A 221 -12.97 1.09 6.19
#